data_AF-A0A2N2R853-F1
#
_entry.id   AF-A0A2N2R853-F1
#
_cell.length_a   1.000
_cell.length_b   1.000
_cell.length_c   1.000
_cell.angle_alpha   90.00
_cell.angle_beta   90.00
_cell.angle_gamma   90.00
#
_symmetry.space_group_name_H-M   'P 1'
#
loop_
_entity.id
_entity.type
_entity.pdbx_description
1 polymer ?
#
loop_
_entity_poly.entity_id
_entity_poly.type
_entity_poly.pdbx_seq_one_letter_code
_entity_poly.pdbx_strand_id
1 'polypeptide(L)'
;MTQKTTPFAPVTGFMRQMSLSILMPFFRKTDKSPVPYPKYESSIFSQPDQSELLAMEEEICPLVEAEVYVIYGRKADARKVLNAGVRSGRITADEAARFWDTKGKAAGQTPSN
;
A
#
# COMPACT_ATOMS: atom_id res chain seq x y z
N MET A 1 5.87 -43.65 33.46
CA MET A 1 5.08 -44.35 32.44
C MET A 1 3.65 -43.83 32.53
N THR A 2 3.27 -42.90 31.65
CA THR A 2 1.91 -42.34 31.56
C THR A 2 1.74 -41.71 30.17
N GLN A 3 0.51 -41.70 29.66
CA GLN A 3 0.21 -41.39 28.26
C GLN A 3 -0.05 -39.90 28.02
N LYS A 4 0.03 -39.48 26.75
CA LYS A 4 -1.09 -38.84 26.04
C LYS A 4 -0.91 -38.91 24.52
N THR A 5 -2.01 -39.23 23.83
CA THR A 5 -2.07 -39.49 22.38
C THR A 5 -2.89 -38.42 21.67
N THR A 6 -2.42 -37.94 20.51
CA THR A 6 -3.31 -37.41 19.46
C THR A 6 -2.61 -37.39 18.09
N PRO A 7 -2.97 -38.31 17.18
CA PRO A 7 -2.78 -38.15 15.75
C PRO A 7 -4.05 -37.61 15.05
N PHE A 8 -3.91 -37.28 13.77
CA PHE A 8 -4.97 -36.96 12.78
C PHE A 8 -5.67 -35.58 12.80
N ALA A 9 -5.45 -34.86 11.70
CA ALA A 9 -6.43 -34.05 10.95
C ALA A 9 -6.64 -34.76 9.57
N PRO A 10 -7.33 -34.21 8.55
CA PRO A 10 -8.40 -33.19 8.50
C PRO A 10 -9.78 -33.68 9.04
N VAL A 11 -11.00 -33.52 8.47
CA VAL A 11 -11.50 -33.15 7.11
C VAL A 11 -12.90 -32.49 7.15
N THR A 12 -13.23 -31.74 6.08
CA THR A 12 -14.55 -31.30 5.53
C THR A 12 -15.87 -31.54 6.29
N GLY A 13 -16.78 -30.55 6.22
CA GLY A 13 -18.23 -30.84 6.14
C GLY A 13 -19.21 -29.68 6.36
N PHE A 14 -19.94 -29.29 5.29
CA PHE A 14 -21.25 -28.60 5.30
C PHE A 14 -21.46 -27.37 6.21
N MET A 15 -21.36 -26.17 5.58
CA MET A 15 -22.17 -25.02 6.01
C MET A 15 -23.66 -25.39 5.99
N ARG A 16 -24.35 -25.29 7.13
CA ARG A 16 -25.81 -25.40 7.19
C ARG A 16 -26.46 -24.03 6.96
N GLN A 17 -26.85 -23.75 5.73
CA GLN A 17 -27.70 -22.61 5.39
C GLN A 17 -29.09 -22.80 6.02
N MET A 18 -29.38 -22.10 7.12
CA MET A 18 -30.69 -22.12 7.77
C MET A 18 -31.58 -21.01 7.19
N SER A 19 -32.61 -21.38 6.41
CA SER A 19 -33.59 -20.42 5.87
C SER A 19 -34.70 -20.17 6.89
N LEU A 20 -34.67 -19.02 7.56
CA LEU A 20 -35.65 -18.63 8.60
C LEU A 20 -36.94 -18.02 8.03
N SER A 21 -37.42 -18.53 6.89
CA SER A 21 -38.49 -17.92 6.10
C SER A 21 -39.89 -18.53 6.30
N ILE A 22 -40.05 -19.53 7.20
CA ILE A 22 -41.32 -20.23 7.41
C ILE A 22 -41.63 -20.46 8.91
N LEU A 23 -41.89 -19.39 9.67
CA LEU A 23 -42.80 -19.44 10.83
C LEU A 23 -43.31 -18.04 11.22
N MET A 24 -44.63 -17.82 11.12
CA MET A 24 -45.49 -16.93 11.95
C MET A 24 -46.76 -16.53 11.15
N PRO A 25 -47.85 -17.32 11.21
CA PRO A 25 -49.14 -16.90 10.67
C PRO A 25 -49.93 -16.02 11.66
N PHE A 26 -50.64 -15.01 11.15
CA PHE A 26 -51.66 -14.22 11.84
C PHE A 26 -51.32 -13.62 13.22
N PHE A 27 -50.63 -12.46 13.23
CA PHE A 27 -50.88 -11.43 14.25
C PHE A 27 -51.66 -10.25 13.65
N ARG A 28 -52.65 -9.76 14.41
CA ARG A 28 -53.61 -8.74 13.95
C ARG A 28 -52.98 -7.35 13.80
N LYS A 29 -53.54 -6.53 12.91
CA LYS A 29 -53.36 -5.07 12.94
C LYS A 29 -53.65 -4.52 14.34
N THR A 30 -52.78 -3.65 14.82
CA THR A 30 -53.16 -2.48 15.63
C THR A 30 -52.34 -1.31 15.12
N ASP A 31 -53.01 -0.24 14.68
CA ASP A 31 -52.32 1.00 14.33
C ASP A 31 -51.67 1.57 15.59
N LYS A 32 -50.34 1.61 15.59
CA LYS A 32 -49.52 2.29 16.59
C LYS A 32 -48.71 3.34 15.84
N SER A 33 -48.71 4.55 16.38
CA SER A 33 -47.98 5.68 15.78
C SER A 33 -46.50 5.34 15.60
N PRO A 34 -45.84 5.85 14.54
CA PRO A 34 -44.41 5.70 14.39
C PRO A 34 -43.72 6.40 15.56
N VAL A 35 -43.14 5.62 16.47
CA VAL A 35 -42.28 6.15 17.53
C VAL A 35 -41.09 6.83 16.85
N PRO A 36 -40.80 8.11 17.15
CA PRO A 36 -39.61 8.76 16.61
C PRO A 36 -38.37 8.12 17.25
N TYR A 37 -37.78 7.15 16.57
CA TYR A 37 -36.42 6.74 16.89
C TYR A 37 -35.53 7.99 16.74
N PRO A 38 -34.75 8.38 17.77
CA PRO A 38 -33.76 9.42 17.59
C PRO A 38 -32.82 8.96 16.47
N LYS A 39 -32.58 9.83 15.48
CA LYS A 39 -31.59 9.54 14.45
C LYS A 39 -30.27 9.27 15.15
N TYR A 40 -29.69 8.10 14.88
CA TYR A 40 -28.37 7.77 15.38
C TYR A 40 -27.38 8.63 14.58
N GLU A 41 -26.99 9.77 15.14
CA GLU A 41 -25.94 10.62 14.58
C GLU A 41 -24.73 9.73 14.28
N SER A 42 -24.26 9.77 13.04
CA SER A 42 -23.23 8.86 12.55
C SER A 42 -21.97 9.02 13.40
N SER A 43 -21.45 7.91 13.92
CA SER A 43 -20.34 7.91 14.89
C SER A 43 -19.18 8.77 14.42
N ILE A 44 -18.69 9.64 15.31
CA ILE A 44 -17.53 10.50 15.03
C ILE A 44 -16.26 9.67 14.75
N PHE A 45 -16.21 8.44 15.24
CA PHE A 45 -15.20 7.42 14.90
C PHE A 45 -15.30 6.85 13.48
N SER A 46 -16.22 7.35 12.64
CA SER A 46 -16.31 7.02 11.21
C SER A 46 -15.85 8.17 10.30
N GLN A 47 -15.12 9.14 10.84
CA GLN A 47 -14.26 9.99 10.01
C GLN A 47 -13.18 9.11 9.37
N PRO A 48 -12.89 9.27 8.06
CA PRO A 48 -11.73 8.61 7.46
C PRO A 48 -10.46 9.19 8.07
N ASP A 49 -9.58 8.32 8.58
CA ASP A 49 -8.28 8.74 9.08
C ASP A 49 -7.50 9.45 7.97
N GLN A 50 -7.01 10.65 8.24
CA GLN A 50 -6.23 11.43 7.26
C GLN A 50 -4.82 10.84 6.98
N SER A 51 -4.55 9.63 7.45
CA SER A 51 -3.36 8.84 7.10
C SER A 51 -3.28 8.50 5.61
N GLU A 52 -4.41 8.45 4.89
CA GLU A 52 -4.41 8.32 3.42
C GLU A 52 -3.68 9.49 2.73
N LEU A 53 -3.65 10.69 3.32
CA LEU A 53 -2.90 11.83 2.78
C LEU A 53 -1.37 11.66 2.90
N LEU A 54 -0.90 10.72 3.72
CA LEU A 54 0.51 10.35 3.83
C LEU A 54 0.87 9.12 2.97
N ALA A 55 -0.11 8.50 2.30
CA ALA A 55 0.11 7.36 1.40
C ALA A 55 0.55 7.76 -0.01
N MET A 56 0.61 9.07 -0.32
CA MET A 56 1.29 9.58 -1.51
C MET A 56 2.81 9.60 -1.27
N GLU A 57 3.46 8.46 -1.50
CA GLU A 57 4.91 8.38 -1.61
C GLU A 57 5.37 9.17 -2.85
N GLU A 58 5.96 10.35 -2.65
CA GLU A 58 6.48 11.18 -3.75
C GLU A 58 7.70 10.50 -4.41
N GLU A 59 7.45 9.75 -5.49
CA GLU A 59 8.50 9.07 -6.25
C GLU A 59 9.54 10.05 -6.82
N ILE A 60 10.68 10.18 -6.14
CA ILE A 60 11.84 10.99 -6.57
C ILE A 60 12.24 10.67 -8.03
N CYS A 61 12.71 11.69 -8.76
CA CYS A 61 13.23 11.53 -10.10
C CYS A 61 14.54 10.68 -10.10
N PRO A 62 14.64 9.59 -10.89
CA PRO A 62 15.81 8.71 -10.90
C PRO A 62 17.15 9.41 -11.19
N LEU A 63 17.16 10.54 -11.92
CA LEU A 63 18.39 11.33 -12.14
C LEU A 63 18.89 12.00 -10.85
N VAL A 64 17.97 12.50 -10.02
CA VAL A 64 18.27 13.20 -8.77
C VAL A 64 18.71 12.21 -7.69
N GLU A 65 18.02 11.07 -7.58
CA GLU A 65 18.44 9.98 -6.68
C GLU A 65 19.83 9.43 -7.08
N ALA A 66 20.10 9.26 -8.38
CA ALA A 66 21.41 8.87 -8.86
C ALA A 66 22.50 9.93 -8.58
N GLU A 67 22.17 11.23 -8.65
CA GLU A 67 23.08 12.31 -8.27
C GLU A 67 23.47 12.24 -6.79
N VAL A 68 22.49 12.07 -5.90
CA VAL A 68 22.72 11.89 -4.46
C VAL A 68 23.64 10.69 -4.21
N TYR A 69 23.41 9.56 -4.87
CA TYR A 69 24.30 8.40 -4.75
C TYR A 69 25.71 8.65 -5.31
N VAL A 70 25.88 9.43 -6.38
CA VAL A 70 27.22 9.82 -6.87
C VAL A 70 27.94 10.73 -5.87
N ILE A 71 27.24 11.67 -5.23
CA ILE A 71 27.82 12.57 -4.20
C ILE A 71 28.35 11.76 -3.01
N TYR A 72 27.60 10.77 -2.53
CA TYR A 72 28.06 9.84 -1.48
C TYR A 72 29.01 8.73 -1.98
N GLY A 73 29.56 8.84 -3.20
CA GLY A 73 30.50 7.86 -3.78
C GLY A 73 29.90 6.52 -4.19
N ARG A 74 28.60 6.28 -3.95
CA ARG A 74 27.83 5.06 -4.23
C ARG A 74 27.48 4.90 -5.71
N LYS A 75 28.48 4.98 -6.60
CA LYS A 75 28.32 4.91 -8.06
C LYS A 75 27.61 3.63 -8.54
N ALA A 76 27.73 2.52 -7.80
CA ALA A 76 27.02 1.28 -8.09
C ALA A 76 25.49 1.42 -7.92
N ASP A 77 25.04 2.06 -6.85
CA ASP A 77 23.62 2.30 -6.58
C ASP A 77 23.04 3.35 -7.53
N ALA A 78 23.79 4.41 -7.83
CA ALA A 78 23.43 5.37 -8.88
C ALA A 78 23.18 4.66 -10.23
N ARG A 79 24.05 3.71 -10.61
CA ARG A 79 23.87 2.92 -11.84
C ARG A 79 22.67 1.97 -11.75
N LYS A 80 22.37 1.41 -10.58
CA LYS A 80 21.17 0.58 -10.34
C LYS A 80 19.88 1.39 -10.50
N VAL A 81 19.83 2.61 -9.96
CA VAL A 81 18.69 3.54 -10.09
C VAL A 81 18.49 3.99 -11.53
N LEU A 82 19.54 4.41 -12.24
CA LEU A 82 19.44 4.79 -13.65
C LEU A 82 18.94 3.63 -14.50
N ASN A 83 19.46 2.41 -14.29
CA ASN A 83 18.97 1.21 -14.97
C ASN A 83 17.51 0.88 -14.62
N ALA A 84 17.05 1.17 -13.40
CA ALA A 84 15.65 1.00 -13.01
C ALA A 84 14.75 2.05 -13.67
N GLY A 85 15.14 3.32 -13.69
CA GLY A 85 14.43 4.42 -14.33
C GLY A 85 14.30 4.26 -15.85
N VAL A 86 15.33 3.75 -16.52
CA VAL A 86 15.25 3.38 -17.95
C VAL A 86 14.28 2.21 -18.17
N ARG A 87 14.28 1.22 -17.27
CA ARG A 87 13.36 0.07 -17.35
C ARG A 87 11.89 0.40 -17.03
N SER A 88 11.63 1.43 -16.21
CA SER A 88 10.28 1.94 -15.95
C SER A 88 9.83 3.02 -16.93
N GLY A 89 10.70 3.43 -17.86
CA GLY A 89 10.42 4.51 -18.81
C GLY A 89 10.35 5.91 -18.18
N ARG A 90 10.72 6.07 -16.89
CA ARG A 90 10.74 7.37 -16.21
C ARG A 90 11.92 8.26 -16.65
N ILE A 91 12.95 7.66 -17.26
CA ILE A 91 14.06 8.36 -17.94
C ILE A 91 14.46 7.61 -19.22
N THR A 92 15.10 8.31 -20.16
CA THR A 92 15.67 7.71 -21.37
C THR A 92 17.10 7.19 -21.14
N ALA A 93 17.56 6.29 -22.03
CA ALA A 93 18.95 5.83 -22.03
C ALA A 93 19.94 6.98 -22.31
N ASP A 94 19.56 7.94 -23.15
CA ASP A 94 20.36 9.12 -23.49
C ASP A 94 20.57 10.05 -22.29
N GLU A 95 19.53 10.26 -21.47
CA GLU A 95 19.65 11.02 -20.21
C GLU A 95 20.56 10.31 -19.21
N ALA A 96 20.41 8.99 -19.08
CA ALA A 96 21.29 8.17 -18.24
C ALA A 96 22.76 8.20 -18.73
N ALA A 97 23.01 8.32 -20.03
CA ALA A 97 24.36 8.51 -20.58
C ALA A 97 24.91 9.92 -20.29
N ARG A 98 24.14 10.97 -20.61
CA ARG A 98 24.51 12.39 -20.38
C ARG A 98 24.80 12.70 -18.91
N PHE A 99 24.11 12.02 -17.99
CA PHE A 99 24.41 12.09 -16.55
C PHE A 99 25.87 11.71 -16.26
N TRP A 100 26.37 10.59 -16.80
CA TRP A 100 27.75 10.15 -16.56
C TRP A 100 28.78 11.05 -17.24
N ASP A 101 28.52 11.53 -18.47
CA ASP A 101 29.38 12.50 -19.15
C ASP A 101 29.54 13.80 -18.35
N THR A 102 28.43 14.27 -17.76
CA THR A 102 28.40 15.50 -16.94
C THR A 102 29.20 15.31 -15.64
N LYS A 103 29.03 14.17 -14.95
CA LYS A 103 29.79 13.86 -13.73
C LYS A 103 31.28 13.57 -14.02
N GLY A 104 31.62 13.02 -15.19
CA GLY A 104 32.99 12.87 -15.66
C GLY A 104 33.70 14.20 -15.86
N LYS A 105 33.02 15.17 -16.50
CA LYS A 105 33.55 16.54 -16.70
C LYS A 105 33.67 17.32 -15.39
N ALA A 106 32.65 17.25 -14.51
CA ALA A 106 32.66 17.95 -13.23
C ALA A 106 33.81 17.49 -12.31
N ALA A 107 34.13 16.20 -12.30
CA ALA A 107 35.24 15.65 -11.50
C ALA A 107 36.63 16.14 -11.95
N GLY A 108 36.78 16.67 -13.17
CA GLY A 108 38.02 17.26 -13.69
C GLY A 108 38.19 18.75 -13.38
N GLN A 109 37.18 19.41 -12.81
CA GLN A 109 37.22 20.84 -12.48
C GLN A 109 37.42 21.06 -10.98
N THR A 110 38.57 20.63 -10.46
CA THR A 110 39.08 21.16 -9.18
C THR A 110 39.55 22.60 -9.40
N PRO A 111 38.97 23.62 -8.74
CA PRO A 111 39.50 24.97 -8.80
C PRO A 111 40.86 25.01 -8.09
N SER A 112 41.90 25.37 -8.83
CA SER A 112 43.19 25.72 -8.26
C SER A 112 43.10 27.13 -7.68
N ASN A 113 43.13 27.23 -6.35
CA ASN A 113 43.42 28.47 -5.63
C ASN A 113 44.92 28.77 -5.64
#